data_AF-K8PII5-F1
#
_entry.id   AF-K8PII5-F1
#
_cell.length_a   1.000
_cell.length_b   1.000
_cell.length_c   1.000
_cell.angle_alpha   90.00
_cell.angle_beta   90.00
_cell.angle_gamma   90.00
#
_symmetry.space_group_name_H-M   'P 1'
#
loop_
_entity.id
_entity.type
_entity.pdbx_description
1 polymer ?
#
loop_
_entity_poly.entity_id
_entity_poly.type
_entity_poly.pdbx_seq_one_letter_code
_entity_poly.pdbx_strand_id
1 'polypeptide(L)' 'MTDTPEHHVVAALVSEVRAKLEEAHSIAQAAEICARAGNVSRSVQILMDFEGLAHEAQDLFRAALAIKRSLLDETA' A
#
# COMPACT_ATOMS: atom_id res chain seq x y z
N MET A 1 -23.98 5.82 17.69
CA MET A 1 -22.93 6.04 16.67
C MET A 1 -21.63 6.19 17.42
N THR A 2 -20.89 5.09 17.59
CA THR A 2 -19.57 5.11 18.23
C THR A 2 -18.56 5.56 17.19
N ASP A 3 -18.39 6.88 17.13
CA ASP A 3 -17.30 7.53 16.43
C ASP A 3 -16.03 7.41 17.28
N THR A 4 -15.53 6.18 17.42
CA THR A 4 -14.34 5.90 18.22
C THR A 4 -13.09 6.27 17.40
N PRO A 5 -12.09 6.92 18.02
CA PRO A 5 -10.87 7.36 17.32
C PRO A 5 -10.13 6.21 16.60
N GLU A 6 -10.28 4.96 17.06
CA GLU A 6 -9.76 3.77 16.39
C GLU A 6 -10.35 3.56 14.98
N HIS A 7 -11.65 3.80 14.79
CA HIS A 7 -12.28 3.67 13.48
C HIS A 7 -11.70 4.68 12.48
N HIS A 8 -11.43 5.90 12.92
CA HIS A 8 -10.77 6.92 12.11
C HIS A 8 -9.33 6.55 11.75
N VAL A 9 -8.58 6.00 12.70
CA VAL A 9 -7.20 5.56 12.45
C VAL A 9 -7.16 4.41 11.45
N VAL A 10 -8.02 3.39 11.62
CA VAL A 10 -8.10 2.28 10.68
C VAL A 10 -8.54 2.75 9.30
N ALA A 11 -9.53 3.64 9.20
CA ALA A 11 -9.97 4.20 7.93
C ALA A 11 -8.84 4.97 7.22
N ALA A 12 -8.07 5.76 7.96
CA ALA A 12 -6.90 6.48 7.44
C ALA A 12 -5.84 5.50 6.90
N LEU A 13 -5.48 4.48 7.69
CA LEU A 13 -4.52 3.45 7.27
C LEU A 13 -4.97 2.72 5.99
N VAL A 14 -6.25 2.34 5.90
CA VAL A 14 -6.80 1.68 4.71
C VAL A 14 -6.76 2.62 3.50
N SER A 15 -7.06 3.91 3.69
CA SER A 15 -6.98 4.90 2.60
C SER A 15 -5.54 5.08 2.11
N GLU A 16 -4.56 5.14 3.01
CA GLU A 16 -3.15 5.27 2.66
C GLU A 16 -2.62 4.02 1.95
N VAL A 17 -2.96 2.81 2.43
CA VAL A 17 -2.63 1.56 1.72
C VAL A 17 -3.16 1.59 0.29
N ARG A 18 -4.43 1.98 0.10
CA ARG A 18 -5.04 2.08 -1.23
C ARG A 18 -4.27 3.07 -2.11
N ALA A 19 -3.97 4.27 -1.61
CA ALA A 19 -3.26 5.29 -2.36
C ALA A 19 -1.87 4.80 -2.83
N LYS A 20 -1.10 4.16 -1.93
CA LYS A 20 0.21 3.61 -2.26
C LYS A 20 0.15 2.51 -3.32
N LEU A 21 -0.86 1.64 -3.23
CA LEU A 21 -1.06 0.57 -4.22
C LEU A 21 -1.51 1.11 -5.59
N GLU A 22 -2.33 2.17 -5.64
CA GLU A 22 -2.72 2.83 -6.89
C GLU A 22 -1.52 3.49 -7.59
N GLU A 23 -0.65 4.12 -6.82
CA GLU A 23 0.60 4.70 -7.33
C GLU A 23 1.56 3.60 -7.82
N ALA A 24 1.75 2.54 -7.03
CA ALA A 24 2.57 1.39 -7.38
C ALA A 24 2.05 0.69 -8.65
N HIS A 25 0.73 0.53 -8.78
CA HIS A 25 0.09 0.02 -9.98
C HIS A 25 0.41 0.86 -11.22
N SER A 26 0.34 2.19 -11.10
CA SER A 26 0.64 3.11 -12.20
C SER A 26 2.10 2.98 -12.68
N ILE A 27 3.04 2.82 -11.75
CA ILE A 27 4.46 2.57 -12.07
C ILE A 27 4.64 1.23 -12.77
N ALA A 28 4.04 0.16 -12.24
CA ALA A 28 4.09 -1.17 -12.83
C ALA A 28 3.53 -1.18 -14.27
N GLN A 29 2.42 -0.47 -14.49
CA GLN A 29 1.81 -0.31 -15.82
C GLN A 29 2.75 0.42 -16.79
N ALA A 30 3.41 1.49 -16.35
CA ALA A 30 4.38 2.21 -17.18
C ALA A 30 5.61 1.35 -17.53
N ALA A 31 6.12 0.59 -16.55
CA ALA A 31 7.19 -0.37 -16.76
C ALA A 31 6.78 -1.48 -17.75
N GLU A 32 5.56 -2.00 -17.64
CA GLU A 32 5.02 -3.02 -18.54
C GLU A 32 4.95 -2.51 -20.00
N ILE A 33 4.44 -1.29 -20.22
CA ILE A 33 4.40 -0.68 -21.55
C ILE A 33 5.80 -0.60 -22.16
N CYS A 34 6.81 -0.18 -21.38
CA CYS A 34 8.19 -0.11 -21.83
C CYS A 34 8.76 -1.50 -22.18
N ALA A 35 8.49 -2.52 -21.36
CA ALA A 35 8.92 -3.89 -21.61
C ALA A 35 8.30 -4.44 -22.91
N ARG A 36 6.98 -4.24 -23.10
CA ARG A 36 6.25 -4.67 -24.30
C ARG A 36 6.74 -3.99 -25.57
N ALA A 37 7.24 -2.75 -25.46
CA ALA A 37 7.89 -2.02 -26.55
C ALA A 37 9.35 -2.46 -26.81
N GLY A 38 9.86 -3.47 -26.08
CA GLY A 38 11.24 -3.96 -26.20
C GLY A 38 12.28 -3.15 -25.42
N ASN A 39 11.86 -2.11 -24.69
CA ASN A 39 12.76 -1.27 -23.90
C ASN A 39 12.93 -1.82 -22.46
N VAL A 40 13.61 -2.96 -22.35
CA VAL A 40 13.77 -3.69 -21.08
C VAL A 40 14.54 -2.87 -20.04
N SER A 41 15.63 -2.18 -20.43
CA SER A 41 16.42 -1.39 -19.49
C SER A 41 15.60 -0.26 -18.86
N ARG A 42 14.78 0.43 -19.66
CA ARG A 42 13.92 1.50 -19.13
C ARG A 42 12.77 0.94 -18.30
N SER A 43 12.22 -0.22 -18.68
CA SER A 43 11.21 -0.91 -17.88
C SER A 43 11.70 -1.19 -16.46
N VAL A 44 12.90 -1.77 -16.32
CA VAL A 44 13.50 -2.05 -15.00
C VAL A 44 13.76 -0.77 -14.21
N GLN A 45 14.28 0.28 -14.85
CA GLN A 45 14.49 1.57 -14.18
C GLN A 45 13.19 2.16 -13.63
N ILE A 46 12.11 2.15 -14.40
CA ILE A 46 10.80 2.62 -13.93
C ILE A 46 10.30 1.75 -12.79
N LEU A 47 10.46 0.43 -12.89
CA LEU A 47 9.99 -0.51 -11.87
C LEU A 47 10.71 -0.34 -10.52
N MET A 48 11.91 0.24 -10.48
CA MET A 48 12.61 0.48 -9.21
C MET A 48 11.83 1.43 -8.29
N ASP A 49 11.06 2.37 -8.84
CA ASP A 49 10.23 3.29 -8.05
C ASP A 49 9.04 2.58 -7.37
N PHE A 50 8.73 1.34 -7.75
CA PHE A 50 7.69 0.50 -7.14
C PHE A 50 8.07 0.03 -5.72
N GLU A 51 9.36 -0.25 -5.49
CA GLU A 51 9.81 -0.97 -4.29
C GLU A 51 9.46 -0.22 -3.00
N GLY A 52 9.65 1.10 -2.99
CA GLY A 52 9.32 1.96 -1.84
C GLY A 52 7.83 1.93 -1.51
N LEU A 53 6.98 2.10 -2.53
CA LEU A 53 5.53 2.10 -2.36
C LEU A 53 5.00 0.75 -1.88
N ALA A 54 5.55 -0.35 -2.37
CA ALA A 54 5.20 -1.69 -1.93
C ALA A 54 5.58 -1.94 -0.45
N HIS A 55 6.76 -1.49 -0.04
CA HIS A 55 7.17 -1.54 1.37
C HIS A 55 6.27 -0.71 2.27
N GLU A 56 6.00 0.54 1.89
CA GLU A 56 5.14 1.44 2.67
C GLU A 56 3.71 0.88 2.81
N ALA A 57 3.12 0.37 1.72
CA ALA A 57 1.81 -0.27 1.77
C ALA A 57 1.79 -1.50 2.70
N GLN A 58 2.85 -2.32 2.67
CA GLN A 58 2.98 -3.49 3.52
C GLN A 58 3.11 -3.13 5.00
N ASP A 59 3.81 -2.05 5.33
CA ASP A 59 3.96 -1.58 6.72
C ASP A 59 2.67 -0.96 7.26
N LEU A 60 1.98 -0.15 6.46
CA LEU A 60 0.65 0.37 6.81
C LEU A 60 -0.36 -0.76 7.03
N PHE A 61 -0.33 -1.79 6.18
CA PHE A 61 -1.15 -2.99 6.35
C PHE A 61 -0.84 -3.71 7.67
N ARG A 62 0.44 -3.87 8.01
CA ARG A 62 0.86 -4.46 9.30
C ARG A 62 0.37 -3.63 10.49
N ALA A 63 0.44 -2.30 10.41
CA ALA A 63 -0.08 -1.40 11.43
C ALA A 63 -1.59 -1.59 11.64
N ALA A 64 -2.37 -1.66 10.56
CA ALA A 64 -3.81 -1.90 10.64
C ALA A 64 -4.15 -3.25 11.29
N LEU A 65 -3.40 -4.31 10.97
CA LEU A 65 -3.56 -5.62 11.61
C LEU A 65 -3.18 -5.61 13.10
N ALA A 66 -2.16 -4.84 13.49
CA ALA A 66 -1.77 -4.70 14.89
C ALA A 66 -2.88 -4.03 15.72
N ILE A 67 -3.52 -2.98 15.19
CA ILE A 67 -4.67 -2.33 15.83
C ILE A 67 -5.81 -3.32 16.01
N LYS A 68 -6.16 -4.08 14.97
CA LYS A 68 -7.21 -5.12 15.06
C LYS A 68 -6.93 -6.11 16.19
N ARG A 69 -5.67 -6.52 16.38
CA ARG A 69 -5.31 -7.46 17.43
C ARG A 69 -5.44 -6.84 18.83
N SER A 70 -4.99 -5.60 19.01
CA SER A 70 -5.20 -4.87 20.28
C SER A 70 -6.68 -4.78 20.65
N LEU A 71 -7.53 -4.44 19.66
CA LEU A 71 -8.98 -4.35 19.87
C LEU A 71 -9.61 -5.69 20.27
N LEU A 72 -9.12 -6.81 19.73
CA LEU A 72 -9.61 -8.14 20.08
C LEU A 72 -9.13 -8.56 21.47
N ASP A 73 -7.88 -8.25 21.82
CA ASP A 73 -7.30 -8.57 23.13
C ASP A 73 -7.95 -7.76 24.27
N GLU A 74 -8.44 -6.54 24.00
CA GLU A 74 -9.21 -5.73 24.95
C GLU A 74 -10.64 -6.24 25.19
N THR A 75 -11.15 -7.11 24.32
CA THR A 75 -12.52 -7.68 24.42
C THR A 75 -12.57 -9.09 25.02
N ALA A 76 -11.42 -9.67 25.39
CA ALA A 76 -11.27 -11.02 25.95
C ALA A 76 -11.04 -11.00 27.48
#